data_AF-A0A7W0LE85-F1
#
_entry.id   AF-A0A7W0LE85-F1
#
_cell.length_a   1.000
_cell.length_b   1.000
_cell.length_c   1.000
_cell.angle_alpha   90.00
_cell.angle_beta   90.00
_cell.angle_gamma   90.00
#
_symmetry.space_group_name_H-M   'P 1'
#
loop_
_entity.id
_entity.type
_entity.pdbx_description
1 polymer ?
#
loop_
_entity_poly.entity_id
_entity_poly.type
_entity_poly.pdbx_seq_one_letter_code
_entity_poly.pdbx_strand_id
1 'polypeptide(L)'
;MRIFTPMALIALVIATTASVAATGRLTLPLLLSGIACWSFVPVLHLLTGLLLLRGSVVERVPAIERYFATHRYWSLWLLTASATVLLLPDPGGALAHVLATALVPAILTARALTRFATEVLGHTPSRARRRVGLHQAVTLLLLVIYVDLSVALWPRIVGTLAR
;
A
#
# COMPACT_ATOMS: atom_id res chain seq x y z
N MET A 1 21.15 0.38 5.62
CA MET A 1 20.20 1.04 6.57
C MET A 1 19.14 1.92 5.91
N ARG A 2 19.20 2.27 4.62
CA ARG A 2 18.29 3.23 3.99
C ARG A 2 16.87 2.74 3.67
N ILE A 3 16.63 1.42 3.60
CA ILE A 3 15.29 0.84 3.27
C ILE A 3 14.29 0.96 4.45
N PHE A 4 14.77 1.04 5.68
CA PHE A 4 13.87 1.15 6.85
C PHE A 4 13.13 2.48 6.91
N THR A 5 13.74 3.56 6.43
CA THR A 5 13.10 4.88 6.39
C THR A 5 11.82 4.91 5.54
N PRO A 6 11.82 4.50 4.25
CA PRO A 6 10.59 4.47 3.47
C PRO A 6 9.58 3.45 4.02
N MET A 7 10.01 2.32 4.60
CA MET A 7 9.10 1.38 5.27
C MET A 7 8.38 2.04 6.46
N ALA A 8 9.13 2.74 7.31
CA ALA A 8 8.58 3.44 8.46
C ALA A 8 7.64 4.57 8.03
N LEU A 9 7.98 5.33 6.98
CA LEU A 9 7.12 6.37 6.42
C LEU A 9 5.80 5.80 5.87
N ILE A 10 5.85 4.67 5.16
CA ILE A 10 4.65 3.99 4.65
C ILE A 10 3.76 3.56 5.82
N ALA A 11 4.33 2.89 6.82
CA ALA A 11 3.59 2.45 8.00
C ALA A 11 2.98 3.65 8.75
N LEU A 12 3.74 4.74 8.90
CA LEU A 12 3.28 5.98 9.54
C LEU A 12 2.10 6.60 8.78
N VAL A 13 2.19 6.71 7.45
CA VAL A 13 1.11 7.28 6.64
C VAL A 13 -0.15 6.44 6.79
N ILE A 14 -0.05 5.11 6.62
CA ILE A 14 -1.20 4.21 6.73
C ILE A 14 -1.81 4.27 8.13
N ALA A 15 -0.99 4.22 9.18
CA ALA A 15 -1.44 4.29 10.55
C ALA A 15 -2.15 5.61 10.86
N THR A 16 -1.62 6.72 10.37
CA THR A 16 -2.24 8.05 10.53
C THR A 16 -3.60 8.07 9.84
N THR A 17 -3.67 7.66 8.57
CA THR A 17 -4.91 7.69 7.80
C THR A 17 -5.97 6.74 8.37
N ALA A 18 -5.56 5.53 8.78
CA ALA A 18 -6.46 4.57 9.38
C ALA A 18 -6.99 5.04 10.75
N SER A 19 -6.14 5.61 11.60
CA SER A 19 -6.55 6.12 12.92
C SER A 19 -7.54 7.27 12.79
N VAL A 20 -7.24 8.21 11.89
CA VAL A 20 -8.11 9.35 11.60
C VAL A 20 -9.44 8.88 11.01
N ALA A 21 -9.43 7.98 10.03
CA ALA A 21 -10.65 7.45 9.44
C ALA A 21 -11.52 6.68 10.45
N ALA A 22 -10.90 5.92 11.35
CA ALA A 22 -11.62 5.09 12.32
C ALA A 22 -12.13 5.87 13.54
N THR A 23 -11.42 6.91 13.98
CA THR A 23 -11.68 7.55 15.29
C THR A 23 -11.89 9.06 15.22
N GLY A 24 -11.56 9.71 14.09
CA GLY A 24 -11.51 11.16 13.96
C GLY A 24 -10.41 11.82 14.81
N ARG A 25 -9.53 11.05 15.45
CA ARG A 25 -8.50 11.54 16.38
C ARG A 25 -7.14 10.97 16.02
N LEU A 26 -6.09 11.73 16.35
CA LEU A 26 -4.70 11.29 16.23
C LEU A 26 -3.99 11.51 17.57
N THR A 27 -3.77 10.42 18.31
CA THR A 27 -3.00 10.43 19.55
C THR A 27 -1.76 9.57 19.39
N LEU A 28 -0.71 9.84 20.17
CA LEU A 28 0.53 9.06 20.11
C LEU A 28 0.30 7.55 20.35
N PRO A 29 -0.49 7.11 21.34
CA PRO A 29 -0.77 5.69 21.53
C PRO A 29 -1.50 5.06 20.34
N LEU A 30 -2.49 5.75 19.75
CA LEU A 30 -3.19 5.27 18.55
C LEU A 30 -2.23 5.15 17.37
N LEU A 31 -1.36 6.14 17.18
CA LEU A 31 -0.39 6.14 16.11
C LEU A 31 0.62 5.00 16.25
N LEU A 32 1.19 4.78 17.43
CA LEU A 32 2.14 3.68 17.68
C LEU A 32 1.48 2.31 17.50
N SER A 33 0.28 2.13 18.03
CA SER A 33 -0.51 0.92 17.83
C SER A 33 -0.84 0.70 16.35
N GLY A 34 -1.20 1.78 15.64
CA GLY A 34 -1.46 1.76 14.21
C GLY A 34 -0.21 1.37 13.41
N ILE A 35 0.95 1.96 13.71
CA ILE A 35 2.22 1.62 13.04
C ILE A 35 2.53 0.14 13.23
N ALA A 36 2.40 -0.37 14.46
CA ALA A 36 2.63 -1.79 14.74
C ALA A 36 1.65 -2.68 13.94
N CYS A 37 0.36 -2.35 13.99
CA CYS A 37 -0.71 -3.06 13.30
C CYS A 37 -0.53 -3.08 11.77
N TRP A 38 -0.11 -1.96 11.18
CA TRP A 38 0.03 -1.78 9.73
C TRP A 38 1.45 -2.03 9.22
N SER A 39 2.38 -2.47 10.08
CA SER A 39 3.78 -2.69 9.73
C SER A 39 3.97 -3.82 8.70
N PHE A 40 3.00 -4.73 8.59
CA PHE A 40 3.02 -5.78 7.56
C PHE A 40 2.89 -5.21 6.14
N VAL A 41 2.27 -4.04 5.93
CA VAL A 41 2.05 -3.48 4.58
C VAL A 41 3.38 -3.16 3.88
N PRO A 42 4.33 -2.40 4.47
CA PRO A 42 5.64 -2.20 3.83
C PRO A 42 6.43 -3.51 3.68
N VAL A 43 6.18 -4.53 4.50
CA VAL A 43 6.77 -5.87 4.32
C VAL A 43 6.19 -6.55 3.07
N LEU A 44 4.87 -6.55 2.88
CA LEU A 44 4.23 -7.06 1.65
C LEU A 44 4.70 -6.27 0.42
N HIS A 45 4.84 -4.95 0.55
CA HIS A 45 5.39 -4.12 -0.50
C HIS A 45 6.82 -4.56 -0.87
N LEU A 46 7.69 -4.80 0.12
CA LEU A 46 9.02 -5.35 -0.12
C LEU A 46 8.97 -6.71 -0.82
N LEU A 47 8.14 -7.65 -0.36
CA LEU A 47 8.03 -9.00 -0.93
C LEU A 47 7.59 -8.97 -2.39
N THR A 48 6.58 -8.16 -2.70
CA THR A 48 6.12 -7.95 -4.09
C THR A 48 7.19 -7.25 -4.94
N GLY A 49 7.97 -6.34 -4.36
CA GLY A 49 9.13 -5.75 -5.04
C GLY A 49 10.19 -6.80 -5.39
N LEU A 50 10.54 -7.68 -4.44
CA LEU A 50 11.49 -8.77 -4.66
C LEU A 50 11.03 -9.72 -5.77
N LEU A 51 9.73 -9.95 -5.92
CA LEU A 51 9.17 -10.71 -7.05
C LEU A 51 9.49 -10.04 -8.39
N LEU A 52 9.42 -8.72 -8.48
CA LEU A 52 9.74 -7.92 -9.67
C LEU A 52 11.24 -8.00 -10.02
N LEU A 53 12.11 -7.99 -9.01
CA LEU A 53 13.57 -8.09 -9.13
C LEU A 53 14.06 -9.52 -9.45
N ARG A 54 13.22 -10.55 -9.40
CA ARG A 54 13.66 -11.94 -9.63
C ARG A 54 14.36 -12.11 -10.98
N GLY A 55 15.62 -12.54 -10.97
CA GLY A 55 16.40 -12.77 -12.20
C GLY A 55 16.86 -11.50 -12.92
N SER A 56 16.88 -10.34 -12.25
CA SER A 56 17.63 -9.17 -12.71
C SER A 56 19.08 -9.25 -12.22
N VAL A 57 20.02 -8.72 -13.00
CA VAL A 57 21.45 -8.62 -12.63
C VAL A 57 21.82 -7.34 -11.88
N VAL A 58 20.83 -6.46 -11.61
CA VAL A 58 21.07 -5.20 -10.92
C VAL A 58 21.34 -5.38 -9.43
N GLU A 59 22.04 -4.42 -8.85
CA GLU A 59 22.23 -4.34 -7.41
C GLU A 59 20.87 -4.20 -6.69
N ARG A 60 20.62 -5.09 -5.73
CA ARG A 60 19.29 -5.21 -5.11
C ARG A 60 18.91 -4.01 -4.26
N VAL A 61 19.85 -3.45 -3.48
CA VAL A 61 19.54 -2.41 -2.50
C VAL A 61 19.07 -1.12 -3.19
N PRO A 62 19.80 -0.53 -4.17
CA PRO A 62 19.32 0.65 -4.88
C PRO A 62 18.05 0.40 -5.69
N ALA A 63 17.89 -0.81 -6.23
CA ALA A 63 16.68 -1.19 -6.96
C ALA A 63 15.44 -1.24 -6.04
N ILE A 64 15.59 -1.77 -4.82
CA ILE A 64 14.53 -1.77 -3.80
C ILE A 64 14.20 -0.34 -3.38
N GLU A 65 15.19 0.53 -3.16
CA GLU A 65 14.94 1.94 -2.81
C GLU A 65 14.11 2.67 -3.89
N ARG A 66 14.46 2.48 -5.17
CA ARG A 66 13.68 3.03 -6.29
C ARG A 66 12.28 2.43 -6.38
N TYR A 67 12.14 1.14 -6.09
CA TYR A 67 10.84 0.49 -6.02
C TYR A 67 9.96 1.09 -4.92
N PHE A 68 10.49 1.28 -3.71
CA PHE A 68 9.78 1.91 -2.59
C PHE A 68 9.32 3.34 -2.92
N ALA A 69 10.09 4.08 -3.72
CA ALA A 69 9.69 5.42 -4.17
C ALA A 69 8.39 5.42 -5.00
N THR A 70 7.98 4.28 -5.58
CA THR A 70 6.70 4.18 -6.30
C THR A 70 5.49 4.25 -5.37
N HIS A 71 5.64 3.93 -4.09
CA HIS A 71 4.56 4.00 -3.11
C HIS A 71 4.09 5.44 -2.85
N ARG A 72 4.89 6.46 -3.21
CA ARG A 72 4.53 7.88 -3.01
C ARG A 72 3.16 8.25 -3.56
N TYR A 73 2.74 7.64 -4.68
CA TYR A 73 1.43 7.92 -5.28
C TYR A 73 0.29 7.47 -4.36
N TRP A 74 0.42 6.27 -3.79
CA TRP A 74 -0.53 5.76 -2.79
C TRP A 74 -0.48 6.54 -1.49
N SER A 75 0.72 6.87 -0.99
CA SER A 75 0.87 7.67 0.23
C SER A 75 0.22 9.04 0.11
N LEU A 76 0.45 9.75 -1.01
CA LEU A 76 -0.19 11.04 -1.27
C LEU A 76 -1.71 10.89 -1.38
N TRP A 77 -2.18 9.88 -2.12
CA TRP A 77 -3.61 9.63 -2.26
C TRP A 77 -4.29 9.33 -0.92
N LEU A 78 -3.69 8.49 -0.07
CA LEU A 78 -4.20 8.16 1.26
C LEU A 78 -4.36 9.41 2.14
N LEU A 79 -3.35 10.28 2.15
CA LEU A 79 -3.37 11.54 2.89
C LEU A 79 -4.47 12.47 2.35
N THR A 80 -4.54 12.66 1.03
CA THR A 80 -5.56 13.51 0.41
C THR A 80 -6.96 12.97 0.64
N ALA A 81 -7.17 11.66 0.48
CA ALA A 81 -8.45 10.99 0.70
C ALA A 81 -8.91 11.16 2.15
N SER A 82 -8.01 10.98 3.12
CA SER A 82 -8.32 11.17 4.54
C SER A 82 -8.69 12.61 4.85
N ALA A 83 -7.95 13.58 4.30
CA ALA A 83 -8.27 15.00 4.44
C ALA A 83 -9.64 15.34 3.82
N THR A 84 -9.93 14.82 2.63
CA THR A 84 -11.23 15.04 1.96
C THR A 84 -12.40 14.48 2.79
N VAL A 85 -12.28 13.25 3.30
CA VAL A 85 -13.34 12.63 4.13
C VAL A 85 -13.60 13.42 5.41
N LEU A 86 -12.55 14.00 6.03
CA LEU A 86 -12.71 14.82 7.23
C LEU A 86 -13.33 16.20 6.98
N LEU A 87 -13.10 16.77 5.80
CA LEU A 87 -13.54 18.13 5.48
C LEU A 87 -14.94 18.19 4.86
N LEU A 88 -15.47 17.06 4.40
CA LEU A 88 -16.79 17.01 3.77
C LEU A 88 -17.91 16.79 4.79
N PRO A 89 -19.03 17.52 4.66
CA PRO A 89 -20.16 17.43 5.59
C PRO A 89 -20.98 16.14 5.48
N ASP A 90 -20.88 15.41 4.36
CA ASP A 90 -21.46 14.06 4.19
C ASP A 90 -20.36 13.04 3.81
N PRO A 91 -19.71 12.42 4.81
CA PRO A 91 -18.66 11.43 4.59
C PRO A 91 -19.18 10.17 3.87
N GLY A 92 -20.47 9.84 4.06
CA GLY A 92 -21.11 8.64 3.50
C GLY A 92 -21.28 8.73 1.99
N GLY A 93 -21.80 9.86 1.49
CA GLY A 93 -21.95 10.11 0.05
C GLY A 93 -20.62 10.33 -0.68
N ALA A 94 -19.60 10.82 0.02
CA ALA A 94 -18.28 11.09 -0.54
C ALA A 94 -17.38 9.85 -0.67
N LEU A 95 -17.61 8.81 0.14
CA LEU A 95 -16.71 7.64 0.21
C LEU A 95 -16.56 6.92 -1.14
N ALA A 96 -17.66 6.67 -1.84
CA ALA A 96 -17.61 6.01 -3.15
C ALA A 96 -16.80 6.83 -4.18
N HIS A 97 -16.97 8.16 -4.17
CA HIS A 97 -16.23 9.07 -5.03
C HIS A 97 -14.73 9.08 -4.69
N VAL A 98 -14.39 9.15 -3.40
CA VAL A 98 -13.01 9.08 -2.93
C VAL A 98 -12.38 7.74 -3.35
N LEU A 99 -13.06 6.62 -3.16
CA LEU A 99 -12.58 5.31 -3.60
C LEU A 99 -12.39 5.22 -5.11
N ALA A 100 -13.26 5.82 -5.92
CA ALA A 100 -13.10 5.87 -7.37
C ALA A 100 -11.78 6.58 -7.78
N THR A 101 -11.34 7.58 -7.01
CA THR A 101 -10.06 8.26 -7.28
C THR A 101 -8.83 7.38 -7.00
N ALA A 102 -8.96 6.23 -6.33
CA ALA A 102 -7.88 5.26 -6.13
C ALA A 102 -7.36 4.67 -7.46
N LEU A 103 -8.12 4.80 -8.55
CA LEU A 103 -7.64 4.48 -9.90
C LEU A 103 -6.43 5.33 -10.31
N VAL A 104 -6.35 6.57 -9.83
CA VAL A 104 -5.25 7.51 -10.15
C VAL A 104 -3.91 6.99 -9.63
N PRO A 105 -3.70 6.76 -8.30
CA PRO A 105 -2.44 6.21 -7.82
C PRO A 105 -2.16 4.80 -8.36
N ALA A 106 -3.19 3.99 -8.65
CA ALA A 106 -3.01 2.67 -9.26
C ALA A 106 -2.37 2.79 -10.67
N ILE A 107 -2.91 3.63 -11.54
CA ILE A 107 -2.39 3.86 -12.89
C ILE A 107 -0.98 4.46 -12.83
N LEU A 108 -0.75 5.45 -11.97
CA LEU A 108 0.57 6.07 -11.81
C LEU A 108 1.62 5.08 -11.29
N THR A 109 1.25 4.22 -10.34
CA THR A 109 2.11 3.16 -9.82
C THR A 109 2.44 2.15 -10.91
N ALA A 110 1.45 1.67 -11.67
CA ALA A 110 1.68 0.74 -12.78
C ALA A 110 2.62 1.33 -13.85
N ARG A 111 2.46 2.61 -14.20
CA ARG A 111 3.37 3.33 -15.11
C ARG A 111 4.78 3.42 -14.55
N ALA A 112 4.92 3.81 -13.27
CA ALA A 112 6.22 3.91 -12.61
C ALA A 112 6.94 2.57 -12.51
N LEU A 113 6.22 1.49 -12.19
CA LEU A 113 6.76 0.14 -12.14
C LEU A 113 7.16 -0.37 -13.52
N THR A 114 6.40 -0.02 -14.56
CA THR A 114 6.76 -0.38 -15.94
C THR A 114 8.06 0.30 -16.35
N ARG A 115 8.20 1.61 -16.07
CA ARG A 115 9.45 2.35 -16.30
C ARG A 115 10.61 1.78 -15.49
N PHE A 116 10.38 1.47 -14.21
CA PHE A 116 11.38 0.82 -13.37
C PHE A 116 11.85 -0.52 -13.97
N ALA A 117 10.92 -1.35 -14.43
CA ALA A 117 11.24 -2.63 -15.04
C ALA A 117 12.02 -2.48 -16.35
N THR A 118 11.74 -1.48 -17.18
CA THR A 118 12.44 -1.26 -18.45
C THR A 118 13.77 -0.54 -18.26
N GLU A 119 13.79 0.57 -17.54
CA GLU A 119 14.92 1.50 -17.42
C GLU A 119 15.93 1.07 -16.35
N VAL A 120 15.46 0.44 -15.26
CA VAL A 120 16.33 0.00 -14.17
C VAL A 120 16.64 -1.48 -14.29
N LEU A 121 15.63 -2.34 -14.43
CA LEU A 121 15.84 -3.80 -14.49
C LEU A 121 16.26 -4.31 -15.88
N GLY A 122 16.29 -3.45 -16.90
CA GLY A 122 16.71 -3.80 -18.26
C GLY A 122 15.79 -4.79 -18.96
N HIS A 123 14.52 -4.89 -18.57
CA HIS A 123 13.57 -5.78 -19.24
C HIS A 123 13.07 -5.18 -20.55
N THR A 124 12.79 -6.04 -21.54
CA THR A 124 12.06 -5.64 -22.73
C THR A 124 10.65 -5.15 -22.36
N PRO A 125 10.03 -4.24 -23.15
CA PRO A 125 8.70 -3.70 -22.84
C PRO A 125 7.62 -4.77 -22.61
N SER A 126 7.63 -5.85 -23.39
CA SER A 126 6.68 -6.97 -23.23
C SER A 126 6.88 -7.71 -21.91
N ARG A 127 8.14 -8.02 -21.55
CA ARG A 127 8.48 -8.67 -20.29
C ARG A 127 8.18 -7.79 -19.08
N ALA A 128 8.44 -6.48 -19.19
CA ALA A 128 8.11 -5.50 -18.17
C ALA A 128 6.60 -5.47 -17.90
N ARG A 129 5.76 -5.36 -18.94
CA ARG A 129 4.29 -5.39 -18.79
C ARG A 129 3.80 -6.67 -18.12
N ARG A 130 4.31 -7.84 -18.53
CA ARG A 130 3.93 -9.12 -17.92
C ARG A 130 4.31 -9.18 -16.43
N ARG A 131 5.51 -8.74 -16.08
CA ARG A 131 5.98 -8.74 -14.67
C ARG A 131 5.23 -7.74 -13.80
N VAL A 132 4.96 -6.55 -14.32
CA VAL A 132 4.13 -5.56 -13.63
C VAL A 132 2.70 -6.07 -13.48
N GLY A 133 2.12 -6.69 -14.52
CA GLY A 133 0.80 -7.31 -14.42
C GLY A 133 0.73 -8.38 -13.33
N LEU A 134 1.73 -9.27 -13.25
CA LEU A 134 1.83 -10.26 -12.18
C LEU A 134 2.00 -9.60 -10.81
N HIS A 135 2.85 -8.58 -10.69
CA HIS A 135 3.02 -7.81 -9.45
C HIS A 135 1.71 -7.20 -8.96
N GLN A 136 0.94 -6.58 -9.87
CA GLN A 136 -0.36 -5.98 -9.55
C GLN A 136 -1.38 -7.06 -9.17
N ALA A 137 -1.43 -8.17 -9.89
CA ALA A 137 -2.33 -9.29 -9.57
C ALA A 137 -2.05 -9.88 -8.18
N VAL A 138 -0.77 -10.09 -7.83
CA VAL A 138 -0.37 -10.55 -6.49
C VAL A 138 -0.71 -9.51 -5.43
N THR A 139 -0.47 -8.23 -5.69
CA THR A 139 -0.80 -7.15 -4.75
C THR A 139 -2.32 -7.09 -4.48
N LEU A 140 -3.14 -7.21 -5.53
CA LEU A 140 -4.60 -7.26 -5.41
C LEU A 140 -5.08 -8.51 -4.69
N LEU A 141 -4.48 -9.68 -4.98
CA LEU A 141 -4.79 -10.91 -4.27
C LEU A 141 -4.50 -10.79 -2.78
N LEU A 142 -3.35 -10.24 -2.40
CA LEU A 142 -2.99 -9.99 -1.00
C LEU A 142 -3.98 -9.03 -0.32
N LEU A 143 -4.40 -7.98 -1.03
CA LEU A 143 -5.43 -7.05 -0.53
C LEU A 143 -6.75 -7.76 -0.28
N VAL A 144 -7.24 -8.56 -1.25
CA VAL A 144 -8.50 -9.31 -1.12
C VAL A 144 -8.43 -10.29 0.04
N ILE A 145 -7.35 -11.07 0.15
CA ILE A 145 -7.14 -12.00 1.27
C ILE A 145 -7.18 -11.24 2.60
N TYR A 146 -6.48 -10.10 2.71
CA TYR A 146 -6.48 -9.30 3.92
C TYR A 146 -7.88 -8.78 4.27
N VAL A 147 -8.61 -8.22 3.30
CA VAL A 147 -9.96 -7.69 3.52
C VAL A 147 -10.91 -8.81 3.94
N ASP A 148 -10.89 -9.95 3.26
CA ASP A 148 -11.75 -11.10 3.60
C ASP A 148 -11.43 -11.65 5.00
N LEU A 149 -10.14 -11.83 5.33
CA LEU A 149 -9.73 -12.24 6.67
C LEU A 149 -10.17 -11.23 7.75
N SER A 150 -10.06 -9.93 7.46
CA SER A 150 -10.36 -8.86 8.42
C SER A 150 -11.86 -8.65 8.62
N VAL A 151 -12.66 -8.79 7.56
CA VAL A 151 -14.11 -8.50 7.57
C VAL A 151 -14.94 -9.74 7.84
N ALA A 152 -14.58 -10.90 7.28
CA ALA A 152 -15.39 -12.11 7.38
C ALA A 152 -14.91 -13.05 8.49
N LEU A 153 -13.60 -13.28 8.62
CA LEU A 153 -13.08 -14.33 9.48
C LEU A 153 -12.81 -13.83 10.91
N TRP A 154 -12.13 -12.69 11.05
CA TRP A 154 -11.73 -12.14 12.34
C TRP A 154 -12.90 -11.88 13.31
N PRO A 155 -14.02 -11.24 12.88
CA PRO A 155 -15.15 -11.01 13.78
C PRO A 155 -15.80 -12.31 14.26
N ARG A 156 -15.77 -13.37 13.44
CA ARG A 156 -16.30 -14.69 13.83
C ARG A 156 -15.44 -15.34 14.91
N ILE A 157 -14.11 -15.31 14.75
CA ILE A 157 -13.17 -15.86 15.73
C ILE A 157 -13.32 -15.14 17.08
N VAL A 158 -13.34 -13.81 17.07
CA VAL A 158 -13.55 -13.02 18.29
C VAL A 158 -14.91 -13.32 18.92
N GLY A 159 -15.97 -13.38 18.10
CA GLY A 159 -17.31 -13.72 18.56
C GLY A 159 -17.44 -15.14 19.14
N THR A 160 -16.59 -16.09 18.73
CA THR A 160 -16.53 -17.42 19.35
C THR A 160 -15.72 -17.45 20.65
N LEU A 161 -14.66 -16.64 20.76
CA LEU A 161 -13.82 -16.61 21.97
C LEU A 161 -14.42 -15.76 23.11
N ALA A 162 -15.34 -14.85 22.78
CA ALA A 162 -16.02 -13.99 23.74
C ALA A 162 -17.29 -14.62 24.34
N ARG A 163 -17.65 -15.84 23.93
CA ARG A 163 -18.74 -16.64 24.50
C ARG A 163 -18.16 -17.68 25.45
#